data_AF-A0A956WRF0-F1
#
_entry.id   AF-A0A956WRF0-F1
#
_cell.length_a   1.000
_cell.length_b   1.000
_cell.length_c   1.000
_cell.angle_alpha   90.00
_cell.angle_beta   90.00
_cell.angle_gamma   90.00
#
_symmetry.space_group_name_H-M   'P 1'
#
loop_
_entity.id
_entity.type
_entity.pdbx_description
1 polymer ?
#
loop_
_entity_poly.entity_id
_entity_poly.type
_entity_poly.pdbx_seq_one_letter_code
_entity_poly.pdbx_strand_id
1 'polypeptide(L)' 'MDSLSLSERVLNVIDELESGDTLEIKVIRLAKLELRHRLARYQFTDRRLQAKYGMTLAEFEARHLWTR' A
#
# COMPACT_ATOMS: atom_id res chain seq x y z
N MET A 1 27.22 -8.31 3.22
CA MET A 1 25.83 -7.83 3.32
C MET A 1 25.93 -6.34 3.58
N ASP A 2 25.44 -5.52 2.66
CA ASP A 2 25.44 -4.08 2.84
C ASP A 2 24.38 -3.71 3.88
N SER A 3 24.78 -3.04 4.96
CA SER A 3 23.84 -2.54 5.96
C SER A 3 23.21 -1.24 5.45
N LEU A 4 21.92 -1.27 5.16
CA LEU A 4 21.14 -0.05 4.94
C LEU A 4 20.97 0.66 6.28
N SER A 5 21.58 1.83 6.44
CA SER A 5 21.34 2.70 7.60
C SER A 5 20.09 3.55 7.35
N LEU A 6 19.12 3.51 8.27
CA LEU A 6 17.99 4.43 8.27
C LEU A 6 18.32 5.66 9.11
N SER A 7 17.78 6.82 8.72
CA SER A 7 17.89 8.03 9.55
C SER A 7 17.11 7.87 10.86
N GLU A 8 17.56 8.54 11.93
CA GLU A 8 16.85 8.56 13.23
C GLU A 8 15.40 9.01 13.11
N ARG A 9 15.12 9.98 12.22
CA ARG A 9 13.76 10.41 11.93
C ARG A 9 12.88 9.25 11.46
N VAL A 10 13.39 8.39 10.59
CA VAL A 10 12.64 7.23 10.09
C VAL A 10 12.46 6.18 11.18
N LEU A 11 13.49 5.94 12.00
CA LEU A 11 13.41 5.02 13.13
C LEU A 11 12.33 5.46 14.14
N ASN A 12 12.29 6.74 14.49
CA ASN A 12 11.28 7.28 15.41
C ASN A 12 9.86 7.09 14.88
N VAL A 13 9.62 7.33 13.58
CA VAL A 13 8.30 7.09 12.97
C VAL A 13 7.93 5.61 13.01
N ILE A 14 8.89 4.71 12.74
CA ILE A 14 8.63 3.26 12.82
C ILE A 14 8.27 2.86 14.26
N ASP A 15 8.96 3.44 15.25
CA ASP A 15 8.71 3.16 16.67
C ASP A 15 7.36 3.72 17.16
N GLU A 16 6.92 4.86 16.62
CA GLU A 16 5.58 5.42 16.88
C GLU A 16 4.47 4.55 16.28
N LEU A 17 4.69 3.97 15.11
CA LEU A 17 3.68 3.15 14.42
C LEU A 17 3.61 1.72 14.93
N GLU A 18 4.74 1.14 15.37
CA GLU A 18 4.84 -0.23 15.84
C GLU A 18 5.70 -0.29 17.12
N SER A 19 5.11 -0.73 18.23
CA SER A 19 5.78 -0.83 19.52
C SER A 19 6.39 -2.21 19.79
N GLY A 20 7.46 -2.25 20.60
CA GLY A 20 7.81 -3.43 21.40
C GLY A 20 8.56 -4.58 20.70
N ASP A 21 9.03 -4.42 19.47
CA ASP A 21 9.73 -5.46 18.70
C ASP A 21 11.04 -4.96 18.06
N THR A 22 11.80 -5.84 17.40
CA THR A 22 12.98 -5.45 16.63
C THR A 22 12.59 -4.64 15.39
N LEU A 23 13.51 -3.78 14.91
CA LEU A 23 13.28 -2.97 13.70
C LEU A 23 12.84 -3.82 12.50
N GLU A 24 13.46 -4.99 12.30
CA GLU A 24 13.11 -5.91 11.21
C GLU A 24 11.65 -6.36 11.29
N ILE A 25 11.20 -6.77 12.49
CA ILE A 25 9.82 -7.21 12.70
C ILE A 25 8.84 -6.07 12.46
N LYS A 26 9.15 -4.85 12.95
CA LYS A 26 8.32 -3.65 12.74
C LYS A 26 8.17 -3.36 11.24
N VAL A 27 9.28 -3.34 10.50
CA VAL A 27 9.28 -3.09 9.05
C VAL A 27 8.47 -4.16 8.31
N ILE A 28 8.61 -5.44 8.65
CA ILE A 28 7.82 -6.52 8.06
C ILE A 28 6.32 -6.33 8.29
N ARG A 29 5.91 -5.91 9.50
CA ARG A 29 4.50 -5.66 9.82
C ARG A 29 3.95 -4.48 9.04
N LEU A 30 4.67 -3.35 9.04
CA LEU A 30 4.30 -2.15 8.29
C LEU A 30 4.16 -2.45 6.79
N ALA A 31 5.11 -3.17 6.22
CA ALA A 31 5.07 -3.56 4.81
C ALA A 31 3.85 -4.44 4.49
N LYS A 32 3.57 -5.45 5.34
CA LYS A 32 2.38 -6.31 5.17
C LYS A 32 1.08 -5.51 5.27
N LEU A 33 1.00 -4.57 6.22
CA LEU A 33 -0.17 -3.73 6.41
C LEU A 33 -0.41 -2.82 5.19
N GLU A 34 0.64 -2.15 4.71
CA GLU A 34 0.52 -1.26 3.55
C GLU A 34 0.14 -2.03 2.28
N LEU A 35 0.69 -3.23 2.06
CA LEU A 35 0.31 -4.08 0.93
C LEU A 35 -1.18 -4.48 1.00
N ARG A 36 -1.69 -4.82 2.18
CA ARG A 36 -3.12 -5.12 2.38
C ARG A 36 -3.99 -3.90 2.11
N HIS A 37 -3.60 -2.73 2.61
CA HIS A 37 -4.33 -1.48 2.35
C HIS A 37 -4.34 -1.14 0.86
N ARG A 38 -3.21 -1.27 0.17
CA ARG A 38 -3.13 -1.09 -1.29
C ARG A 38 -4.07 -2.03 -2.03
N LEU A 39 -4.05 -3.32 -1.69
CA LEU A 39 -4.93 -4.31 -2.31
C LEU A 39 -6.40 -3.99 -2.06
N ALA A 40 -6.77 -3.64 -0.82
CA ALA A 40 -8.14 -3.29 -0.47
C ALA A 40 -8.64 -2.07 -1.26
N ARG A 41 -7.78 -1.06 -1.47
CA ARG A 41 -8.11 0.11 -2.30
C ARG A 41 -8.38 -0.29 -3.75
N TYR A 42 -7.55 -1.14 -4.36
CA TYR A 42 -7.77 -1.61 -5.73
C TYR A 42 -9.05 -2.43 -5.84
N GLN A 43 -9.27 -3.38 -4.93
CA GLN A 43 -10.49 -4.19 -4.90
C GLN A 43 -11.75 -3.34 -4.72
N PHE A 44 -11.69 -2.31 -3.89
CA PHE A 44 -12.80 -1.37 -3.72
C PHE A 44 -13.06 -0.59 -5.01
N THR A 45 -12.02 -0.08 -5.66
CA THR A 45 -12.13 0.61 -6.96
C THR A 45 -12.72 -0.31 -8.03
N ASP A 46 -12.24 -1.54 -8.14
CA ASP A 46 -12.78 -2.55 -9.06
C ASP A 46 -14.27 -2.78 -8.83
N ARG A 47 -14.70 -2.98 -7.57
CA ARG A 47 -16.13 -3.17 -7.26
C ARG A 47 -16.97 -1.97 -7.69
N ARG A 48 -16.46 -0.75 -7.50
CA ARG A 48 -17.17 0.48 -7.92
C ARG A 48 -17.25 0.61 -9.44
N LEU A 49 -16.16 0.31 -10.14
CA LEU A 49 -16.14 0.36 -11.60
C LEU A 49 -17.01 -0.74 -12.21
N GLN A 50 -16.98 -1.94 -11.65
CA GLN A 50 -17.85 -3.03 -12.08
C GLN A 50 -19.33 -2.65 -11.90
N ALA A 51 -19.69 -2.07 -10.75
CA ALA A 51 -21.07 -1.64 -10.50
C ALA A 51 -21.54 -0.51 -11.43
N LYS A 52 -20.64 0.42 -11.80
CA LYS A 52 -21.00 1.61 -12.60
C LYS A 52 -20.89 1.39 -14.11
N TYR A 53 -19.94 0.57 -14.54
CA TYR A 53 -19.55 0.45 -15.94
C TYR A 53 -19.41 -1.01 -16.42
N GLY A 54 -19.59 -2.00 -15.55
CA GLY A 54 -19.48 -3.41 -15.89
C GLY A 54 -18.05 -3.87 -16.23
N MET A 55 -17.03 -3.16 -15.77
CA MET A 55 -15.62 -3.47 -16.06
C MET A 55 -14.70 -3.25 -14.85
N THR A 56 -13.54 -3.89 -14.86
CA THR A 56 -12.45 -3.76 -13.89
C THR A 56 -11.69 -2.43 -14.05
N LEU A 57 -10.86 -2.08 -13.06
CA LEU A 57 -9.95 -0.92 -13.13
C LEU A 57 -8.97 -1.04 -14.29
N ALA A 58 -8.37 -2.22 -14.51
CA ALA A 58 -7.44 -2.44 -15.61
C ALA A 58 -8.10 -2.20 -16.97
N GLU A 59 -9.32 -2.69 -17.17
CA GLU A 59 -10.09 -2.46 -18.39
C GLU A 59 -10.51 -1.00 -18.54
N PHE A 60 -10.83 -0.33 -17.43
CA PHE A 60 -11.17 1.08 -17.40
C PHE A 60 -9.98 1.97 -17.78
N GLU A 61 -8.78 1.68 -17.23
CA GLU A 61 -7.52 2.38 -17.53
C GLU A 61 -7.08 2.17 -18.99
N ALA A 62 -7.19 0.93 -19.49
CA ALA A 62 -6.88 0.60 -20.89
C ALA A 62 -7.74 1.37 -21.91
N ARG A 63 -8.91 1.87 -21.48
CA ARG A 63 -9.82 2.67 -22.33
C ARG A 63 -9.54 4.18 -22.27
N HIS A 64 -8.50 4.63 -21.55
CA HIS A 64 -8.16 6.05 -21.34
C HIS A 64 -9.33 6.93 -20.89
N LEU A 65 -10.26 6.38 -20.10
CA LEU A 65 -11.44 7.12 -19.62
C LEU A 65 -11.09 8.17 -18.53
N TRP A 66 -9.81 8.35 -18.20
CA TRP A 66 -9.27 9.36 -17.27
C TRP A 66 -8.93 10.71 -17.93
N THR A 67 -8.89 10.81 -19.25
CA THR A 67 -8.65 12.09 -19.95
C THR A 67 -9.96 12.83 -20.22
N ARG A 68 -10.54 13.44 -19.19
CA ARG A 68 -11.44 14.61 -19.31
C ARG A 68 -11.55 15.36 -18.00
#